data_AF-A0A838WSI5-F1
#
_entry.id   AF-A0A838WSI5-F1
#
_cell.length_a   1.000
_cell.length_b   1.000
_cell.length_c   1.000
_cell.angle_alpha   90.00
_cell.angle_beta   90.00
_cell.angle_gamma   90.00
#
_symmetry.space_group_name_H-M   'P 1'
#
loop_
_entity.id
_entity.type
_entity.pdbx_description
1 polymer ?
#
loop_
_entity_poly.entity_id
_entity_poly.type
_entity_poly.pdbx_seq_one_letter_code
_entity_poly.pdbx_strand_id
1 'polypeptide(L)' 'MNTDILIIGGGVIGLACAVELKLRGENVTVLCRN' A
#
# COMPACT_ATOMS: atom_id res chain seq x y z
N MET A 1 -7.76 14.61 8.14
CA MET A 1 -6.60 14.59 7.24
C MET A 1 -6.47 13.17 6.75
N ASN A 2 -6.71 12.92 5.47
CA ASN A 2 -6.50 11.60 4.88
C ASN A 2 -5.03 11.54 4.49
N THR A 3 -4.24 10.68 5.15
CA THR A 3 -2.80 10.61 4.92
C THR A 3 -2.59 9.63 3.77
N ASP A 4 -2.11 10.12 2.64
CA ASP A 4 -1.78 9.23 1.52
C ASP A 4 -0.56 8.36 1.88
N ILE A 5 -0.67 7.06 1.63
CA ILE A 5 0.35 6.07 1.99
C ILE A 5 1.05 5.56 0.72
N LEU A 6 2.37 5.67 0.68
CA LEU A 6 3.21 5.07 -0.36
C LEU A 6 3.94 3.84 0.18
N ILE A 7 3.74 2.70 -0.48
CA ILE A 7 4.52 1.47 -0.25
C ILE A 7 5.48 1.27 -1.42
N ILE A 8 6.76 1.04 -1.12
CA ILE A 8 7.80 0.77 -2.13
C ILE A 8 8.13 -0.73 -2.09
N GLY A 9 7.81 -1.44 -3.17
CA GLY A 9 8.02 -2.88 -3.35
C GLY A 9 6.72 -3.69 -3.28
N GLY A 10 6.36 -4.34 -4.40
CA GLY A 10 5.17 -5.21 -4.52
C GLY A 10 5.44 -6.69 -4.26
N GLY A 11 6.35 -7.00 -3.33
CA GLY A 11 6.52 -8.36 -2.83
C GLY A 11 5.34 -8.79 -1.95
N VAL A 12 5.34 -10.05 -1.50
CA VAL A 12 4.26 -10.62 -0.67
C VAL A 12 3.92 -9.75 0.55
N ILE A 13 4.94 -9.20 1.22
CA ILE A 13 4.74 -8.34 2.40
C ILE A 13 4.17 -6.98 2.02
N GLY A 14 4.72 -6.33 0.99
CA GLY A 14 4.25 -5.00 0.56
C GLY A 14 2.80 -5.01 0.09
N LEU A 15 2.41 -6.04 -0.65
CA LEU A 15 1.02 -6.26 -1.06
C LEU A 15 0.11 -6.59 0.13
N ALA A 16 0.55 -7.44 1.06
CA ALA A 16 -0.24 -7.75 2.26
C ALA A 16 -0.54 -6.49 3.09
N CYS A 17 0.46 -5.61 3.27
CA CYS A 17 0.28 -4.32 3.92
C CYS A 17 -0.67 -3.40 3.12
N ALA A 18 -0.52 -3.33 1.79
CA ALA A 18 -1.37 -2.50 0.96
C ALA A 18 -2.84 -2.92 1.02
N VAL A 19 -3.10 -4.23 0.99
CA VAL A 19 -4.44 -4.80 1.10
C VAL A 19 -5.06 -4.48 2.46
N GLU A 20 -4.33 -4.72 3.56
CA GLU A 20 -4.82 -4.42 4.92
C GLU A 20 -5.19 -2.93 5.08
N LEU A 21 -4.32 -2.03 4.60
CA LEU A 21 -4.57 -0.59 4.65
C LEU A 21 -5.75 -0.19 3.75
N LYS A 22 -5.89 -0.79 2.57
CA LYS A 22 -7.02 -0.53 1.68
C LYS A 22 -8.35 -0.97 2.30
N LEU A 23 -8.37 -2.11 3.00
CA LEU A 23 -9.55 -2.62 3.72
C LEU A 23 -9.96 -1.70 4.88
N ARG A 24 -9.00 -0.98 5.47
CA ARG A 24 -9.25 0.05 6.50
C ARG A 24 -9.76 1.38 5.91
N GLY A 25 -9.85 1.49 4.59
CA GLY A 25 -10.30 2.70 3.91
C GLY A 25 -9.20 3.73 3.62
N GLU A 26 -7.93 3.38 3.82
CA GLU A 26 -6.81 4.26 3.55
C GLU A 26 -6.53 4.38 2.04
N ASN A 27 -5.99 5.53 1.63
CA ASN A 27 -5.52 5.73 0.28
C ASN A 27 -4.06 5.27 0.14
N VAL A 28 -3.84 4.17 -0.57
CA VAL A 28 -2.53 3.52 -0.69
C VAL A 28 -2.12 3.42 -2.15
N THR A 29 -0.88 3.79 -2.44
CA THR A 29 -0.19 3.54 -3.71
C THR A 29 0.97 2.60 -3.50
N VAL A 30 1.08 1.56 -4.33
CA VAL A 30 2.24 0.64 -4.33
C VAL A 30 3.10 0.94 -5.55
N LEU A 31 4.37 1.27 -5.33
CA LEU A 31 5.36 1.47 -6.38
C LEU A 31 6.26 0.23 -6.50
N CYS A 32 6.25 -0.38 -7.67
CA CYS A 32 7.11 -1.51 -8.04
C CYS A 32 8.12 -1.08 -9.09
N ARG A 33 9.32 -1.70 -9.08
CA ARG A 33 10.35 -1.46 -10.09
C ARG A 33 10.06 -2.16 -11.42
N ASN A 34 9.32 -3.26 -11.38
CA ASN A 34 9.08 -4.16 -12.51
C ASN A 34 7.68 -3.98 -13.07
#